data_AF-A0A8R2D634-F1
#
_entry.id   AF-A0A8R2D634-F1
#
_cell.length_a   1.000
_cell.length_b   1.000
_cell.length_c   1.000
_cell.angle_alpha   90.00
_cell.angle_beta   90.00
_cell.angle_gamma   90.00
#
_symmetry.space_group_name_H-M   'P 1'
#
loop_
_entity.id
_entity.type
_entity.pdbx_description
1 polymer ?
#
loop_
_entity_poly.entity_id
_entity_poly.type
_entity_poly.pdbx_seq_one_letter_code
_entity_poly.pdbx_strand_id
1 'polypeptide(L)'
;MMNTPSKKITFLAAVALVLIGIVGYTTADMADVAMCIRNCAQCKKMLGDYFEGPLCADTCVKFKGKMIPDCENIDSIAPFLNKLE
;
A
#
# COMPACT_ATOMS: atom_id res chain seq x y z
N MET A 1 -0.53 0.99 46.23
CA MET A 1 0.41 -0.06 45.77
C MET A 1 -0.37 -1.01 44.86
N MET A 2 0.00 -1.12 43.57
CA MET A 2 -0.64 -2.06 42.63
C MET A 2 -0.19 -3.50 42.90
N ASN A 3 -1.11 -4.45 42.96
CA ASN A 3 -0.79 -5.85 43.21
C ASN A 3 -0.20 -6.56 41.96
N THR A 4 0.50 -7.67 42.18
CA THR A 4 1.13 -8.48 41.13
C THR A 4 0.16 -8.98 40.04
N PRO A 5 -1.04 -9.52 40.36
CA PRO A 5 -1.98 -9.95 39.31
C PRO A 5 -2.51 -8.78 38.46
N SER A 6 -2.78 -7.61 39.02
CA SER A 6 -3.19 -6.41 38.28
C SER A 6 -2.11 -5.94 37.30
N LYS A 7 -0.81 -5.99 37.68
CA LYS A 7 0.29 -5.70 36.75
C LYS A 7 0.34 -6.66 35.56
N LYS A 8 0.08 -7.96 35.78
CA LYS A 8 0.02 -8.96 34.69
C LYS A 8 -1.15 -8.67 33.73
N ILE A 9 -2.32 -8.32 34.27
CA ILE A 9 -3.51 -7.99 33.46
C ILE A 9 -3.24 -6.73 32.61
N THR A 10 -2.67 -5.68 33.20
CA THR A 10 -2.32 -4.46 32.45
C THR A 10 -1.30 -4.74 31.34
N PHE A 11 -0.30 -5.58 31.62
CA PHE A 11 0.69 -5.96 30.62
C PHE A 11 0.07 -6.75 29.46
N LEU A 12 -0.78 -7.75 29.76
CA LEU A 12 -1.48 -8.53 28.74
C LEU A 12 -2.40 -7.66 27.88
N ALA A 13 -3.13 -6.72 28.50
CA ALA A 13 -3.99 -5.78 27.78
C ALA A 13 -3.17 -4.87 26.84
N ALA A 14 -2.02 -4.37 27.30
CA ALA A 14 -1.12 -3.57 26.47
C ALA A 14 -0.57 -4.37 25.27
N VAL A 15 -0.15 -5.63 25.49
CA VAL A 15 0.31 -6.51 24.40
C VAL A 15 -0.81 -6.75 23.39
N ALA A 16 -2.03 -7.04 23.85
CA ALA A 16 -3.17 -7.24 22.96
C ALA A 16 -3.45 -6.00 22.09
N LEU A 17 -3.41 -4.79 22.66
CA LEU A 17 -3.59 -3.55 21.90
C LEU A 17 -2.51 -3.33 20.84
N VAL A 18 -1.25 -3.62 21.17
CA VAL A 18 -0.13 -3.53 20.21
C VAL A 18 -0.34 -4.51 19.06
N LEU A 19 -0.73 -5.75 19.34
CA LEU A 19 -0.99 -6.76 18.32
C LEU A 19 -2.13 -6.34 17.38
N ILE A 20 -3.24 -5.82 17.94
CA ILE A 20 -4.37 -5.32 17.14
C ILE A 20 -3.92 -4.17 16.22
N GLY A 21 -3.11 -3.24 16.73
CA GLY A 21 -2.57 -2.13 15.93
C GLY A 21 -1.71 -2.60 14.77
N ILE A 22 -0.84 -3.60 14.99
CA ILE A 22 0.01 -4.18 13.94
C ILE A 22 -0.84 -4.84 12.85
N VAL A 23 -1.83 -5.66 13.23
CA VAL A 23 -2.71 -6.32 12.27
C VAL A 23 -3.45 -5.30 11.41
N GLY A 24 -4.05 -4.27 12.03
CA GLY A 24 -4.75 -3.20 11.31
C GLY A 24 -3.87 -2.46 10.31
N TYR A 25 -2.61 -2.19 10.66
CA TYR A 25 -1.64 -1.57 9.75
C TYR A 25 -1.37 -2.45 8.51
N THR A 26 -1.15 -3.75 8.70
CA THR A 26 -0.88 -4.66 7.56
C THR A 26 -2.08 -4.82 6.62
N THR A 27 -3.31 -4.77 7.14
CA THR A 27 -4.51 -4.87 6.29
C THR A 27 -4.71 -3.64 5.41
N ALA A 28 -4.34 -2.45 5.91
CA ALA A 28 -4.40 -1.22 5.13
C ALA A 28 -3.40 -1.26 3.97
N ASP A 29 -2.15 -1.67 4.23
CA ASP A 29 -1.12 -1.84 3.19
C ASP A 29 -1.63 -2.74 2.03
N MET A 30 -2.35 -3.84 2.32
CA MET A 30 -2.86 -4.74 1.28
C MET A 30 -3.99 -4.11 0.44
N ALA A 31 -4.88 -3.35 1.06
CA ALA A 31 -5.96 -2.66 0.36
C ALA A 31 -5.40 -1.59 -0.60
N ASP A 32 -4.37 -0.86 -0.15
CA ASP A 32 -3.68 0.16 -0.93
C ASP A 32 -2.94 -0.46 -2.11
N VAL A 33 -2.23 -1.59 -1.92
CA VAL A 33 -1.60 -2.34 -3.03
C VAL A 33 -2.63 -2.73 -4.08
N ALA A 34 -3.77 -3.27 -3.66
CA ALA A 34 -4.81 -3.69 -4.58
C ALA A 34 -5.40 -2.50 -5.36
N MET A 35 -5.58 -1.34 -4.71
CA MET A 35 -6.02 -0.11 -5.38
C MET A 35 -4.98 0.40 -6.37
N CYS A 36 -3.71 0.43 -5.98
CA CYS A 36 -2.59 0.84 -6.82
C CYS A 36 -2.51 -0.01 -8.10
N ILE A 37 -2.56 -1.35 -7.97
CA ILE A 37 -2.51 -2.27 -9.13
C ILE A 37 -3.70 -2.07 -10.06
N ARG A 38 -4.91 -1.86 -9.52
CA ARG A 38 -6.10 -1.57 -10.36
C ARG A 38 -5.93 -0.30 -11.17
N ASN A 39 -5.35 0.76 -10.58
CA ASN A 39 -5.05 1.99 -11.30
C ASN A 39 -3.94 1.77 -12.36
N CYS A 40 -2.88 1.01 -12.07
CA CYS A 40 -1.89 0.62 -13.10
C CYS A 40 -2.55 -0.07 -14.30
N ALA A 41 -3.48 -1.00 -14.05
CA ALA A 41 -4.21 -1.69 -15.12
C ALA A 41 -5.13 -0.72 -15.91
N GLN A 42 -5.74 0.25 -15.24
CA GLN A 42 -6.51 1.32 -15.90
C GLN A 42 -5.61 2.18 -16.78
N CYS A 43 -4.47 2.65 -16.27
CA CYS A 43 -3.56 3.49 -17.04
C CYS A 43 -2.99 2.73 -18.25
N LYS A 44 -2.68 1.43 -18.10
CA LYS A 44 -2.28 0.58 -19.23
C LYS A 44 -3.35 0.47 -20.31
N LYS A 45 -4.63 0.36 -19.92
CA LYS A 45 -5.75 0.35 -20.90
C LYS A 45 -5.92 1.69 -21.61
N MET A 46 -5.69 2.80 -20.91
CA MET A 46 -5.86 4.15 -21.45
C MET A 46 -4.70 4.59 -22.34
N LEU A 47 -3.46 4.33 -21.90
CA LEU A 47 -2.24 4.81 -22.54
C LEU A 47 -1.59 3.77 -23.47
N GLY A 48 -2.05 2.51 -23.40
CA GLY A 48 -1.57 1.44 -24.26
C GLY A 48 -0.08 1.19 -24.10
N ASP A 49 0.64 1.12 -25.21
CA ASP A 49 2.06 0.81 -25.22
C ASP A 49 2.93 1.92 -24.62
N TYR A 50 2.41 3.14 -24.47
CA TYR A 50 3.14 4.25 -23.83
C TYR A 50 3.36 4.08 -22.32
N PHE A 51 2.71 3.09 -21.71
CA PHE A 51 2.73 2.88 -20.26
C PHE A 51 3.23 1.48 -19.90
N GLU A 52 4.22 1.45 -19.00
CA GLU A 52 4.86 0.26 -18.45
C GLU A 52 4.04 -0.30 -17.28
N GLY A 53 2.88 -0.90 -17.62
CA GLY A 53 1.96 -1.51 -16.65
C GLY A 53 2.62 -2.49 -15.67
N PRO A 54 3.48 -3.43 -16.12
CA PRO A 54 4.20 -4.32 -15.23
C PRO A 54 5.11 -3.59 -14.24
N LEU A 55 5.88 -2.59 -14.70
CA LEU A 55 6.75 -1.79 -13.85
C LEU A 55 5.95 -1.02 -12.79
N CYS A 56 4.79 -0.47 -13.17
CA CYS A 56 3.86 0.18 -12.25
C CYS A 56 3.37 -0.79 -11.17
N ALA A 57 2.94 -2.00 -11.56
CA ALA A 57 2.44 -3.01 -10.62
C ALA A 57 3.54 -3.49 -9.65
N ASP A 58 4.76 -3.70 -10.12
CA ASP A 58 5.90 -4.05 -9.28
C ASP A 58 6.21 -2.96 -8.25
N THR A 59 6.10 -1.69 -8.68
CA THR A 59 6.26 -0.52 -7.82
C THR A 59 5.17 -0.47 -6.74
N CYS A 60 3.92 -0.78 -7.08
CA CYS A 60 2.84 -0.90 -6.10
C CYS A 60 3.17 -1.91 -4.99
N VAL A 61 3.69 -3.08 -5.34
CA VAL A 61 4.07 -4.10 -4.35
C VAL A 61 5.26 -3.64 -3.51
N LYS A 62 6.30 -3.09 -4.16
CA LYS A 62 7.52 -2.62 -3.50
C LYS A 62 7.25 -1.55 -2.45
N PHE A 63 6.36 -0.61 -2.75
CA PHE A 63 6.03 0.51 -1.86
C PHE A 63 4.70 0.33 -1.13
N LYS A 64 4.14 -0.88 -1.14
CA LYS A 64 2.90 -1.23 -0.47
C LYS A 64 1.72 -0.31 -0.79
N GLY A 65 1.58 0.08 -2.06
CA GLY A 65 0.45 0.89 -2.54
C GLY A 65 0.44 2.34 -2.07
N LYS A 66 1.49 2.83 -1.39
CA LYS A 66 1.55 4.22 -0.88
C LYS A 66 1.60 5.30 -1.96
N MET A 67 1.90 4.93 -3.20
CA MET A 67 1.80 5.81 -4.36
C MET A 67 0.82 5.20 -5.35
N ILE A 68 -0.40 5.74 -5.38
CA ILE A 68 -1.45 5.31 -6.31
C ILE A 68 -1.35 6.18 -7.55
N PRO A 69 -1.12 5.61 -8.75
CA PRO A 69 -1.06 6.39 -9.98
C PRO A 69 -2.45 6.91 -10.35
N ASP A 70 -2.50 8.13 -10.89
CA ASP A 70 -3.68 8.73 -11.49
C ASP A 70 -3.40 8.91 -12.99
N CYS A 71 -4.17 8.21 -13.82
CA CYS A 71 -3.92 8.15 -15.26
C CYS A 71 -4.08 9.51 -15.96
N GLU A 72 -4.77 10.45 -15.33
CA GLU A 72 -4.97 11.81 -15.86
C GLU A 72 -3.91 12.79 -15.34
N ASN A 73 -3.13 12.40 -14.33
CA ASN A 73 -2.06 13.20 -13.76
C ASN A 73 -0.69 12.69 -14.20
N ILE A 74 -0.10 13.37 -15.20
CA ILE A 74 1.21 13.04 -15.78
C ILE A 74 2.30 12.90 -14.71
N ASP A 75 2.34 13.76 -13.69
CA ASP A 75 3.39 13.70 -12.66
C ASP A 75 3.33 12.39 -11.87
N SER A 76 2.14 11.82 -11.70
CA SER A 76 1.94 10.56 -10.98
C SER A 76 2.32 9.32 -11.80
N ILE A 77 2.28 9.42 -13.14
CA ILE A 77 2.56 8.31 -14.07
C ILE A 77 3.87 8.45 -14.82
N ALA A 78 4.53 9.62 -14.77
CA ALA A 78 5.78 9.91 -15.47
C ALA A 78 6.87 8.85 -15.28
N PRO A 79 7.05 8.23 -14.09
CA PRO A 79 8.03 7.15 -13.91
C PRO A 79 7.74 5.88 -14.71
N PHE A 80 6.51 5.70 -15.18
CA PHE A 80 6.03 4.50 -15.87
C PHE A 80 5.72 4.77 -17.34
N LEU A 81 5.92 5.99 -17.82
CA LEU A 81 5.82 6.30 -19.24
C LEU A 81 7.11 5.87 -19.92
N ASN A 82 6.99 5.07 -20.98
CA ASN A 82 8.11 4.83 -21.87
C ASN A 82 8.16 5.93 -22.93
N LYS A 83 9.38 6.28 -23.34
CA LYS A 83 9.59 7.04 -24.56
C LYS A 83 9.62 6.01 -25.67
N LEU A 84 8.45 5.62 -26.19
CA LEU A 84 8.47 4.98 -27.50
C LEU A 84 9.09 6.00 -28.46
N GLU A 85 10.29 5.68 -28.97
CA GLU A 85 10.91 6.34 -30.11
C GLU A 85 10.11 6.03 -31.38
#